data_AF-A0A8J8WJ37-F1
#
_entry.id   AF-A0A8J8WJ37-F1
#
_cell.length_a   1.000
_cell.length_b   1.000
_cell.length_c   1.000
_cell.angle_alpha   90.00
_cell.angle_beta   90.00
_cell.angle_gamma   90.00
#
_symmetry.space_group_name_H-M   'P 1'
#
loop_
_entity.id
_entity.type
_entity.pdbx_description
1 polymer ?
#
loop_
_entity_poly.entity_id
_entity_poly.type
_entity_poly.pdbx_seq_one_letter_code
_entity_poly.pdbx_strand_id
1 'polypeptide(L)'
;MYGLKQLSVLSFMLLAVTAKEAAQKTTVGIETEEGSFGKTVTLDDCEEIDEEDVFTISVRKHCRVFTGSSCTGRNSLLPPGDHTNKEPVPIISIYCHSKRPF
;
A
#
# COMPACT_ATOMS: atom_id res chain seq x y z
N MET A 1 -2.56 -49.55 18.48
CA MET A 1 -1.57 -48.74 17.72
C MET A 1 -2.28 -47.51 17.12
N TYR A 2 -2.35 -46.38 17.83
CA TYR A 2 -3.07 -45.17 17.36
C TYR A 2 -2.27 -43.87 17.55
N GLY A 3 -0.93 -43.96 17.57
CA GLY A 3 -0.06 -42.83 17.98
C GLY A 3 0.46 -41.92 16.86
N LEU A 4 0.27 -42.24 15.57
CA LEU A 4 0.94 -41.50 14.47
C LEU A 4 0.04 -40.55 13.65
N LYS A 5 -1.28 -40.55 13.84
CA LYS A 5 -2.21 -39.80 12.97
C LYS A 5 -2.44 -38.33 13.38
N GLN A 6 -1.99 -37.91 14.56
CA GLN A 6 -2.25 -36.55 15.06
C GLN A 6 -1.15 -35.52 14.74
N LEU A 7 0.05 -35.97 14.33
CA LEU A 7 1.16 -35.06 14.02
C LEU A 7 1.01 -34.36 12.66
N SER A 8 0.34 -34.97 11.68
CA SER A 8 0.19 -34.39 10.34
C SER A 8 -0.79 -33.21 10.30
N VAL A 9 -1.77 -33.16 11.20
CA VAL A 9 -2.77 -32.09 11.23
C VAL A 9 -2.18 -30.79 11.80
N LEU A 10 -1.28 -30.90 12.77
CA LEU A 10 -0.67 -29.74 13.42
C LEU A 10 0.29 -28.99 12.49
N SER A 11 1.01 -29.71 11.61
CA SER A 11 1.93 -29.11 10.64
C SER A 11 1.22 -28.29 9.56
N PHE A 12 0.00 -28.65 9.17
CA PHE A 12 -0.79 -27.86 8.20
C PHE A 12 -1.33 -26.56 8.79
N MET A 13 -1.64 -26.51 10.09
CA MET A 13 -2.08 -25.28 10.74
C MET A 13 -0.96 -24.24 10.84
N LEU A 14 0.29 -24.66 11.07
CA LEU A 14 1.44 -23.74 11.16
C LEU A 14 1.80 -23.11 9.81
N LEU A 15 1.60 -23.81 8.70
CA LEU A 15 1.85 -23.31 7.34
C LEU A 15 0.78 -22.33 6.83
N ALA A 16 -0.43 -22.38 7.38
CA ALA A 16 -1.52 -21.46 7.00
C ALA A 16 -1.36 -20.04 7.56
N VAL A 17 -0.57 -19.86 8.64
CA VAL A 17 -0.42 -18.56 9.31
C VAL A 17 0.57 -17.65 8.58
N THR A 18 1.60 -18.20 7.94
CA THR A 18 2.69 -17.42 7.32
C THR A 18 2.35 -16.83 5.95
N ALA A 19 1.35 -17.37 5.25
CA ALA A 19 0.95 -16.87 3.93
C ALA A 19 0.17 -15.53 3.97
N LYS A 20 -0.34 -15.13 5.14
CA LYS A 20 -1.21 -13.95 5.29
C LYS A 20 -0.44 -12.61 5.34
N GLU A 21 0.86 -12.66 5.62
CA GLU A 21 1.69 -11.45 5.79
C GLU A 21 2.19 -10.89 4.45
N ALA A 22 2.52 -11.76 3.49
CA ALA A 22 3.03 -11.34 2.18
C ALA A 22 2.00 -10.61 1.30
N ALA A 23 0.71 -10.72 1.61
CA ALA A 23 -0.37 -10.06 0.86
C ALA A 23 -0.65 -8.61 1.30
N GLN A 24 0.09 -8.06 2.25
CA GLN A 24 -0.24 -6.79 2.91
C GLN A 24 0.56 -5.58 2.42
N LYS A 25 1.35 -5.68 1.34
CA LYS A 25 2.15 -4.53 0.85
C LYS A 25 1.92 -4.29 -0.64
N THR A 26 2.04 -3.04 -1.05
CA THR A 26 2.07 -2.62 -2.45
C THR A 26 3.20 -1.64 -2.67
N THR A 27 3.75 -1.60 -3.89
CA THR A 27 4.68 -0.56 -4.29
C THR A 27 3.92 0.57 -4.97
N VAL A 28 4.28 1.79 -4.63
CA VAL A 28 3.80 3.04 -5.22
C VAL A 28 4.98 3.72 -5.89
N GLY A 29 4.82 4.13 -7.15
CA GLY A 29 5.82 4.93 -7.85
C GLY A 29 5.55 6.41 -7.64
N ILE A 30 6.58 7.20 -7.37
CA ILE A 30 6.52 8.64 -7.13
C ILE A 30 7.55 9.29 -8.04
N GLU A 31 7.14 10.36 -8.73
CA GLU A 31 8.01 11.17 -9.57
C GLU A 31 7.94 12.63 -9.15
N THR A 32 9.11 13.18 -8.84
CA THR A 32 9.35 14.58 -8.46
C THR A 32 10.28 15.24 -9.47
N GLU A 33 10.62 16.52 -9.29
CA GLU A 33 11.64 17.18 -10.13
C GLU A 33 13.02 16.51 -10.00
N GLU A 34 13.32 15.93 -8.84
CA GLU A 34 14.62 15.29 -8.56
C GLU A 34 14.75 13.91 -9.21
N GLY A 35 13.61 13.26 -9.51
CA GLY A 35 13.57 11.99 -10.22
C GLY A 35 12.41 11.10 -9.78
N SER A 36 12.49 9.82 -10.16
CA SER A 36 11.46 8.82 -9.88
C SER A 36 11.96 7.75 -8.91
N PHE A 37 11.14 7.39 -7.93
CA PHE A 37 11.44 6.33 -6.98
C PHE A 37 10.21 5.52 -6.60
N GLY A 38 10.43 4.33 -6.05
CA GLY A 38 9.37 3.45 -5.56
C GLY A 38 9.34 3.40 -4.04
N LYS A 39 8.16 3.53 -3.45
CA LYS A 39 7.92 3.36 -2.01
C LYS A 39 7.04 2.15 -1.76
N THR A 40 7.44 1.32 -0.81
CA THR A 40 6.59 0.20 -0.36
C THR A 40 5.66 0.69 0.73
N VAL A 41 4.37 0.46 0.55
CA VAL A 41 3.29 0.93 1.40
C VAL A 41 2.51 -0.27 1.91
N THR A 42 2.19 -0.28 3.20
CA THR A 42 1.36 -1.31 3.81
C THR A 42 -0.12 -1.07 3.45
N LEU A 43 -0.79 -2.13 3.00
CA LEU A 43 -2.20 -2.09 2.65
C LEU A 43 -3.04 -2.00 3.93
N ASP A 44 -4.13 -1.24 3.81
CA ASP A 44 -5.06 -0.92 4.88
C ASP A 44 -4.43 -0.19 6.09
N ASP A 45 -3.24 0.39 5.90
CA ASP A 45 -2.53 1.23 6.87
C ASP A 45 -2.19 2.60 6.27
N CYS A 46 -1.95 3.60 7.14
CA CYS A 46 -1.54 4.93 6.73
C CYS A 46 -0.02 5.06 6.80
N GLU A 47 0.59 5.45 5.68
CA GLU A 47 2.04 5.61 5.57
C GLU A 47 2.37 7.06 5.19
N GLU A 48 3.40 7.62 5.83
CA GLU A 48 3.91 8.96 5.50
C GLU A 48 4.76 8.86 4.23
N ILE A 49 4.55 9.79 3.30
CA ILE A 49 5.31 9.98 2.06
C ILE A 49 6.23 11.21 2.19
N ASP A 50 5.66 12.32 2.68
CA ASP A 50 6.33 13.61 2.93
C ASP A 50 7.03 14.22 1.71
N GLU A 51 6.34 14.24 0.56
CA GLU A 51 6.84 14.83 -0.68
C GLU A 51 6.00 16.05 -1.05
N GLU A 52 6.63 17.22 -1.20
CA GLU A 52 5.94 18.48 -1.49
C GLU A 52 5.63 18.67 -2.98
N ASP A 53 6.50 18.17 -3.87
CA ASP A 53 6.42 18.41 -5.32
C ASP A 53 6.30 17.11 -6.14
N VAL A 54 5.14 16.47 -6.08
CA VAL A 54 4.87 15.23 -6.86
C VAL A 54 4.16 15.55 -8.17
N PHE A 55 4.75 15.16 -9.30
CA PHE A 55 4.16 15.30 -10.64
C PHE A 55 3.37 14.07 -11.04
N THR A 56 3.91 12.88 -10.77
CA THR A 56 3.28 11.61 -11.11
C THR A 56 3.28 10.67 -9.92
N ILE A 57 2.14 10.03 -9.68
CA ILE A 57 2.03 8.92 -8.76
C ILE A 57 1.43 7.70 -9.47
N SER A 58 2.12 6.56 -9.35
CA SER A 58 1.73 5.29 -9.94
C SER A 58 1.28 4.32 -8.86
N VAL A 59 0.03 3.87 -8.89
CA VAL A 59 -0.54 2.98 -7.88
C VAL A 59 -1.09 1.69 -8.51
N ARG A 60 -0.80 0.54 -7.89
CA ARG A 60 -1.33 -0.77 -8.33
C ARG A 60 -2.64 -1.16 -7.65
N LYS A 61 -3.01 -0.44 -6.59
CA LYS A 61 -4.23 -0.62 -5.80
C LYS A 61 -4.98 0.70 -5.75
N HIS A 62 -6.21 0.67 -5.26
CA HIS A 62 -6.91 1.91 -4.96
C HIS A 62 -6.21 2.55 -3.76
N CYS A 63 -5.73 3.78 -3.90
CA CYS A 63 -5.06 4.49 -2.83
C CYS A 63 -5.67 5.87 -2.64
N ARG A 64 -5.77 6.31 -1.40
CA ARG A 64 -6.13 7.67 -1.06
C ARG A 64 -4.86 8.42 -0.68
N VAL A 65 -4.59 9.52 -1.37
CA VAL A 65 -3.47 10.41 -1.08
C VAL A 65 -3.97 11.62 -0.30
N PHE A 66 -3.15 12.12 0.61
CA PHE A 66 -3.50 13.18 1.54
C PHE A 66 -2.44 14.29 1.54
N THR A 67 -2.89 15.53 1.69
CA THR A 67 -2.00 16.70 1.84
C THR A 67 -1.63 16.96 3.31
N GLY A 68 -2.08 16.13 4.24
CA GLY A 68 -1.75 16.19 5.67
C GLY A 68 -1.13 14.89 6.14
N SER A 69 -0.44 14.94 7.28
CA SER A 69 0.11 13.76 7.93
C SER A 69 -0.99 12.84 8.46
N SER A 70 -0.64 11.58 8.69
CA SER A 70 -1.49 10.57 9.30
C SER A 70 -2.86 10.42 8.62
N CYS A 71 -2.88 10.57 7.30
CA CYS A 71 -4.05 10.42 6.45
C CYS A 71 -5.20 11.37 6.83
N THR A 72 -4.85 12.64 7.08
CA THR A 72 -5.78 13.70 7.43
C THR A 72 -5.87 14.79 6.35
N GLY A 73 -6.86 15.67 6.46
CA GLY A 73 -7.00 16.84 5.58
C GLY A 73 -7.56 16.52 4.18
N ARG A 74 -7.17 17.34 3.20
CA ARG A 74 -7.62 17.22 1.81
C ARG A 74 -7.05 15.93 1.22
N ASN A 75 -7.90 15.20 0.51
CA ASN A 75 -7.52 13.92 -0.04
C ASN A 75 -8.17 13.64 -1.39
N SER A 76 -7.59 12.71 -2.14
CA SER A 76 -8.10 12.23 -3.42
C SER A 76 -7.99 10.72 -3.48
N LEU A 77 -9.04 10.05 -3.96
CA LEU A 77 -9.03 8.61 -4.20
C LEU A 77 -8.54 8.34 -5.62
N LEU A 78 -7.43 7.62 -5.73
CA LEU A 78 -6.78 7.24 -6.96
C LEU A 78 -7.08 5.77 -7.28
N PRO A 79 -7.71 5.45 -8.43
CA PRO A 79 -7.80 4.08 -8.91
C PRO A 79 -6.42 3.56 -9.37
N PRO A 80 -6.23 2.24 -9.55
CA PRO A 80 -4.99 1.70 -10.10
C PRO A 80 -4.63 2.34 -11.45
N GLY A 81 -3.38 2.75 -11.61
CA GLY A 81 -2.86 3.44 -12.78
C GLY A 81 -1.88 4.55 -12.42
N ASP A 82 -1.47 5.30 -13.46
CA ASP A 82 -0.60 6.46 -13.35
C ASP A 82 -1.43 7.73 -13.33
N HIS A 83 -1.16 8.61 -12.37
CA HIS A 83 -1.85 9.88 -12.17
C HIS A 83 -0.83 11.00 -12.28
N THR A 84 -0.82 11.68 -13.41
CA THR A 84 0.11 12.77 -13.70
C THR A 84 -0.63 14.10 -13.69
N ASN A 85 0.01 15.12 -13.12
CA ASN A 85 -0.48 16.50 -13.16
C ASN A 85 0.58 17.44 -13.76
N LYS A 86 0.12 18.53 -14.38
CA LYS A 86 1.02 19.54 -14.95
C LYS A 86 1.70 20.38 -13.87
N GLU A 87 0.96 20.68 -12.81
CA GLU A 87 1.46 21.37 -11.63
C GLU A 87 1.68 20.34 -10.52
N PRO A 88 2.83 20.39 -9.82
CA PRO A 88 3.12 19.43 -8.77
C PRO A 88 2.12 19.57 -7.62
N VAL A 89 1.88 18.46 -6.92
CA VAL A 89 0.98 18.41 -5.77
C VAL A 89 1.69 17.78 -4.57
N PRO A 90 1.44 18.30 -3.35
CA PRO A 90 2.00 17.70 -2.15
C PRO A 90 1.26 16.40 -1.82
N ILE A 91 2.03 15.35 -1.56
CA ILE A 91 1.55 14.06 -1.06
C ILE A 91 2.29 13.77 0.24
N ILE A 92 1.62 14.06 1.36
CA ILE A 92 2.22 13.95 2.69
C ILE A 92 1.99 12.55 3.26
N SER A 93 0.80 11.97 3.08
CA SER A 93 0.53 10.59 3.49
C SER A 93 -0.37 9.86 2.51
N ILE A 94 -0.35 8.52 2.58
CA ILE A 94 -1.09 7.64 1.69
C ILE A 94 -1.72 6.47 2.44
N TYR A 95 -2.90 6.08 2.00
CA TYR A 95 -3.60 4.88 2.45
C TYR A 95 -3.98 4.03 1.24
N CYS A 96 -3.47 2.81 1.12
CA CYS A 96 -3.78 1.93 0.01
C CYS A 96 -4.70 0.78 0.44
N HIS A 97 -5.82 0.61 -0.23
CA HIS A 97 -6.82 -0.40 0.13
C HIS A 97 -6.45 -1.79 -0.39
N SER A 98 -6.61 -2.82 0.44
CA SER A 98 -6.48 -4.22 0.00
C SER A 98 -7.58 -4.64 -0.98
N LYS A 99 -8.77 -4.05 -0.84
CA LYS A 99 -9.95 -4.27 -1.69
C LYS A 99 -10.42 -2.94 -2.30
N ARG A 100 -11.18 -3.01 -3.39
CA ARG A 100 -11.77 -1.81 -4.00
C ARG A 100 -12.70 -1.12 -2.99
N PRO A 101 -12.47 0.16 -2.63
CA PRO A 101 -13.40 0.92 -1.81
C PRO A 101 -14.69 1.22 -2.61
N PHE A 102 -15.82 1.27 -1.89
CA PHE A 102 -17.14 1.58 -2.45
C PHE A 102 -17.30 3.08 -2.72
#